data_AF-A0A661B9T6-F1
#
_entry.id   AF-A0A661B9T6-F1
#
_cell.length_a   1.000
_cell.length_b   1.000
_cell.length_c   1.000
_cell.angle_alpha   90.00
_cell.angle_beta   90.00
_cell.angle_gamma   90.00
#
_symmetry.space_group_name_H-M   'P 1'
#
loop_
_entity.id
_entity.type
_entity.pdbx_description
1 polymer ?
#
loop_
_entity_poly.entity_id
_entity_poly.type
_entity_poly.pdbx_seq_one_letter_code
_entity_poly.pdbx_strand_id
1 'polypeptide(L)'
;PESVDDVRAYPEQLIGFSDEISEQMKYASKFLFENLYRHYKVLRMSMKSRFIIEALFKAYLEEPCQLPTTSRKRLEHEPIKRVIADYIAGMTDRYAMLEYKKLFDPYERLL
;
A
#
# COMPACT_ATOMS: atom_id res chain seq x y z
N PRO A 1 -0.88 -27.95 -22.50
CA PRO A 1 -0.33 -26.73 -23.13
C PRO A 1 1.07 -27.00 -23.70
N GLU A 2 1.23 -26.72 -24.99
CA GLU A 2 2.50 -26.93 -25.72
C GLU A 2 3.21 -25.59 -26.00
N SER A 3 2.53 -24.47 -25.79
CA SER A 3 3.08 -23.11 -25.92
C SER A 3 2.75 -22.22 -24.71
N VAL A 4 3.46 -21.09 -24.59
CA VAL A 4 3.17 -20.05 -23.58
C VAL A 4 1.79 -19.43 -23.78
N ASP A 5 1.34 -19.31 -25.03
CA ASP A 5 0.06 -18.72 -25.34
C ASP A 5 -1.10 -19.64 -24.92
N ASP A 6 -0.91 -20.97 -24.96
CA ASP A 6 -1.88 -21.93 -24.42
C ASP A 6 -2.06 -21.79 -22.91
N VAL A 7 -0.98 -21.50 -22.18
CA VAL A 7 -1.01 -21.27 -20.73
C VAL A 7 -1.78 -19.98 -20.40
N ARG A 8 -1.59 -18.92 -21.19
CA ARG A 8 -2.28 -17.63 -21.00
C ARG A 8 -3.75 -17.69 -21.37
N ALA A 9 -4.09 -18.44 -22.42
CA ALA A 9 -5.45 -18.62 -22.89
C ALA A 9 -6.24 -19.68 -22.10
N TYR A 10 -5.59 -20.37 -21.15
CA TYR A 10 -6.25 -21.39 -20.35
C TYR A 10 -7.37 -20.76 -19.50
N PRO A 11 -8.59 -21.34 -19.50
CA PRO A 11 -9.76 -20.72 -18.89
C PRO A 11 -9.72 -20.69 -17.36
N GLU A 12 -8.83 -21.46 -16.76
CA GLU A 12 -8.73 -21.65 -15.31
C GLU A 12 -7.33 -21.34 -14.78
N GLN A 13 -7.24 -21.17 -13.47
CA GLN A 13 -5.98 -20.90 -12.80
C GLN A 13 -5.10 -22.17 -12.79
N LEU A 14 -3.99 -22.12 -13.53
CA LEU A 14 -3.10 -23.28 -13.68
C LEU A 14 -2.21 -23.56 -12.46
N ILE A 15 -1.97 -22.55 -11.63
CA ILE A 15 -1.20 -22.67 -10.39
C ILE A 15 -2.18 -22.61 -9.22
N GLY A 16 -2.19 -23.68 -8.44
CA GLY A 16 -3.02 -23.79 -7.25
C GLY A 16 -2.43 -24.79 -6.28
N PHE A 17 -2.95 -24.77 -5.07
CA PHE A 17 -2.70 -25.83 -4.10
C PHE A 17 -3.57 -27.05 -4.42
N SER A 18 -3.13 -28.24 -4.02
CA SER A 18 -4.02 -29.40 -3.95
C SER A 18 -5.18 -29.11 -3.00
N ASP A 19 -6.26 -29.89 -3.08
CA ASP A 19 -7.42 -29.73 -2.20
C ASP A 19 -7.01 -29.81 -0.72
N GLU A 20 -6.14 -30.76 -0.38
CA GLU A 20 -5.61 -30.94 0.98
C GLU A 20 -4.86 -29.70 1.48
N ILE A 21 -3.92 -29.17 0.70
CA ILE A 21 -3.14 -27.99 1.10
C ILE A 21 -4.04 -26.74 1.14
N SER A 22 -5.02 -26.65 0.25
CA SER A 22 -6.01 -25.56 0.27
C SER A 22 -6.80 -25.54 1.57
N GLU A 23 -7.19 -26.71 2.08
CA GLU A 23 -7.92 -26.83 3.35
C GLU A 23 -7.03 -26.46 4.56
N GLN A 24 -5.77 -26.90 4.55
CA GLN A 24 -4.78 -26.51 5.56
C GLN A 24 -4.51 -25.00 5.55
N MET A 25 -4.38 -24.39 4.36
CA MET A 25 -4.19 -22.95 4.22
C MET A 25 -5.39 -22.15 4.74
N LYS A 26 -6.63 -22.61 4.49
CA LYS A 26 -7.83 -21.99 5.07
C LYS A 26 -7.80 -22.00 6.60
N TYR A 27 -7.43 -23.14 7.20
CA TYR A 27 -7.27 -23.25 8.65
C TYR A 27 -6.18 -22.31 9.17
N ALA A 28 -5.01 -22.30 8.55
CA ALA A 28 -3.89 -21.44 8.94
C ALA A 28 -4.24 -19.95 8.84
N SER A 29 -4.88 -19.53 7.73
CA SER A 29 -5.35 -18.15 7.56
C SER A 29 -6.35 -17.75 8.63
N LYS A 30 -7.33 -18.61 8.97
CA LYS A 30 -8.29 -18.34 10.05
C LYS A 30 -7.58 -18.21 11.40
N PHE A 31 -6.69 -19.14 11.71
CA PHE A 31 -5.91 -19.11 12.95
C PHE A 31 -5.08 -17.83 13.08
N LEU A 32 -4.33 -17.45 12.03
CA LEU A 32 -3.53 -16.22 12.03
C LEU A 32 -4.42 -14.97 12.10
N PHE A 33 -5.58 -14.97 11.44
CA PHE A 33 -6.51 -13.85 11.53
C PHE A 33 -6.98 -13.61 12.96
N GLU A 34 -7.39 -14.67 13.65
CA GLU A 34 -7.88 -14.60 15.03
C GLU A 34 -6.77 -14.28 16.03
N ASN A 35 -5.58 -14.88 15.88
CA ASN A 35 -4.54 -14.84 16.90
C ASN A 35 -3.41 -13.83 16.64
N LEU A 36 -3.18 -13.43 15.38
CA LEU A 36 -2.11 -12.50 15.01
C LEU A 36 -2.69 -11.17 14.51
N TYR A 37 -3.48 -11.17 13.43
CA TYR A 37 -3.91 -9.93 12.77
C TYR A 37 -4.88 -9.10 13.62
N ARG A 38 -5.74 -9.76 14.43
CA ARG A 38 -6.63 -9.08 15.39
C ARG A 38 -5.98 -8.74 16.72
N HIS A 39 -4.72 -9.09 16.92
CA HIS A 39 -4.01 -8.74 18.15
C HIS A 39 -3.91 -7.20 18.26
N TYR A 40 -4.19 -6.66 19.44
CA TYR A 40 -4.35 -5.21 19.64
C TYR A 40 -3.13 -4.38 19.22
N LYS A 41 -1.92 -4.95 19.28
CA LYS A 41 -0.69 -4.26 18.84
C LYS A 41 -0.65 -4.10 17.32
N VAL A 42 -1.04 -5.16 16.59
CA VAL A 42 -1.11 -5.16 15.12
C VAL A 42 -2.18 -4.16 14.68
N LEU A 43 -3.38 -4.25 15.25
CA LEU A 43 -4.46 -3.31 14.96
C LEU A 43 -4.08 -1.86 15.25
N ARG A 44 -3.40 -1.57 16.36
CA ARG A 44 -2.90 -0.21 16.65
C ARG A 44 -1.95 0.29 15.58
N MET A 45 -1.04 -0.56 15.07
CA MET A 45 -0.14 -0.18 13.98
C MET A 45 -0.88 0.05 12.68
N SER A 46 -1.78 -0.86 12.28
CA SER A 46 -2.60 -0.70 11.07
C SER A 46 -3.43 0.59 11.11
N MET A 47 -4.01 0.94 12.26
CA MET A 47 -4.78 2.17 12.42
C MET A 47 -3.91 3.43 12.31
N LYS A 48 -2.69 3.42 12.87
CA LYS A 48 -1.75 4.53 12.69
C LYS A 48 -1.31 4.68 11.24
N SER A 49 -0.98 3.57 10.57
CA SER A 49 -0.60 3.60 9.16
C SER A 49 -1.72 4.14 8.29
N ARG A 50 -2.97 3.69 8.50
CA ARG A 50 -4.14 4.22 7.78
C ARG A 50 -4.26 5.74 7.94
N PHE A 51 -4.16 6.23 9.17
CA PHE A 51 -4.23 7.67 9.46
C PHE A 51 -3.11 8.46 8.77
N ILE A 52 -1.87 7.97 8.79
CA ILE A 52 -0.74 8.61 8.13
C ILE A 52 -1.00 8.72 6.61
N ILE A 53 -1.42 7.62 5.97
CA ILE A 53 -1.67 7.59 4.53
C ILE A 53 -2.82 8.53 4.15
N GLU A 54 -3.93 8.52 4.90
CA GLU A 54 -5.06 9.43 4.69
C GLU A 54 -4.64 10.90 4.82
N ALA A 55 -3.85 11.23 5.84
CA ALA A 55 -3.37 12.58 6.09
C ALA A 55 -2.42 13.08 4.99
N LEU A 56 -1.43 12.25 4.60
CA LEU A 56 -0.51 12.57 3.50
C LEU A 56 -1.29 12.79 2.18
N PHE A 57 -2.20 11.88 1.86
CA PHE A 57 -2.99 11.98 0.64
C PHE A 57 -3.81 13.27 0.61
N LYS A 58 -4.46 13.61 1.74
CA LYS A 58 -5.24 14.83 1.87
C LYS A 58 -4.37 16.08 1.75
N ALA A 59 -3.23 16.14 2.43
CA ALA A 59 -2.33 17.30 2.39
C ALA A 59 -1.83 17.60 0.96
N TYR A 60 -1.39 16.57 0.22
CA TYR A 60 -0.96 16.76 -1.17
C TYR A 60 -2.10 17.07 -2.14
N LEU A 61 -3.33 16.63 -1.82
CA LEU A 61 -4.50 16.97 -2.63
C LEU A 61 -4.93 18.43 -2.41
N GLU A 62 -4.83 18.92 -1.18
CA GLU A 62 -5.16 20.31 -0.82
C GLU A 62 -4.10 21.29 -1.34
N GLU A 63 -2.81 20.94 -1.27
CA GLU A 63 -1.71 21.76 -1.78
C GLU A 63 -0.68 20.91 -2.55
N PRO A 64 -0.88 20.71 -3.87
CA PRO A 64 -0.01 19.89 -4.70
C PRO A 64 1.42 20.43 -4.84
N CYS A 65 1.64 21.70 -4.53
CA CYS A 65 3.00 22.29 -4.53
C CYS A 65 3.88 21.75 -3.40
N GLN A 66 3.35 20.94 -2.48
CA GLN A 66 4.16 20.22 -1.48
C GLN A 66 4.72 18.91 -2.01
N LEU A 67 4.20 18.37 -3.13
CA LEU A 67 4.78 17.16 -3.74
C LEU A 67 6.21 17.42 -4.23
N PRO A 68 7.11 16.42 -4.17
CA PRO A 68 8.43 16.52 -4.79
C PRO A 68 8.34 16.84 -6.28
N THR A 69 9.34 17.55 -6.79
CA THR A 69 9.39 18.01 -8.18
C THR A 69 9.18 16.88 -9.19
N THR A 70 9.73 15.69 -8.94
CA THR A 70 9.60 14.52 -9.81
C THR A 70 8.15 14.05 -9.94
N SER A 71 7.42 13.99 -8.82
CA SER A 71 6.00 13.64 -8.79
C SER A 71 5.14 14.77 -9.35
N ARG A 72 5.46 16.03 -9.03
CA ARG A 72 4.70 17.19 -9.51
C ARG A 72 4.70 17.32 -11.03
N LYS A 73 5.83 17.04 -11.71
CA LYS A 73 5.91 17.04 -13.18
C LYS A 73 4.90 16.08 -13.84
N ARG A 74 4.57 14.96 -13.17
CA ARG A 74 3.59 13.99 -13.70
C ARG A 74 2.17 14.56 -13.73
N LEU A 75 1.87 15.61 -12.95
CA LEU A 75 0.55 16.26 -12.96
C LEU A 75 0.22 16.92 -14.31
N GLU A 76 1.21 17.15 -15.18
CA GLU A 76 1.00 17.66 -16.55
C GLU A 76 0.33 16.63 -17.47
N HIS A 77 0.42 15.34 -17.13
CA HIS A 77 -0.01 14.24 -18.00
C HIS A 77 -0.89 13.20 -17.30
N GLU A 78 -0.97 13.22 -15.96
CA GLU A 78 -1.68 12.23 -15.16
C GLU A 78 -2.65 12.86 -14.16
N PRO A 79 -3.78 12.21 -13.84
CA PRO A 79 -4.71 12.70 -12.83
C PRO A 79 -4.05 12.86 -11.45
N ILE A 80 -4.28 14.00 -10.79
CA ILE A 80 -3.70 14.33 -9.48
C ILE A 80 -3.79 13.20 -8.44
N LYS A 81 -4.97 12.56 -8.32
CA LYS A 81 -5.19 11.48 -7.36
C LYS A 81 -4.30 10.26 -7.64
N ARG A 82 -4.01 9.97 -8.92
CA ARG A 82 -3.11 8.87 -9.32
C ARG A 82 -1.68 9.20 -8.95
N VAL A 83 -1.22 10.41 -9.29
CA VAL A 83 0.15 10.87 -8.99
C VAL A 83 0.43 10.83 -7.49
N ILE A 84 -0.52 11.31 -6.66
CA ILE A 84 -0.41 11.27 -5.20
C ILE A 84 -0.39 9.82 -4.69
N ALA A 85 -1.30 8.97 -5.18
CA ALA A 85 -1.37 7.57 -4.77
C ALA A 85 -0.07 6.81 -5.10
N ASP A 86 0.47 7.00 -6.30
CA ASP A 86 1.71 6.36 -6.74
C ASP A 86 2.92 6.87 -5.95
N TYR A 87 2.96 8.18 -5.65
CA TYR A 87 4.02 8.75 -4.82
C TYR A 87 4.01 8.16 -3.40
N ILE A 88 2.83 8.06 -2.78
CA ILE A 88 2.68 7.44 -1.45
C ILE A 88 2.98 5.94 -1.50
N ALA A 89 2.52 5.21 -2.51
CA ALA A 89 2.77 3.78 -2.67
C ALA A 89 4.27 3.46 -2.90
N GLY A 90 5.05 4.41 -3.42
CA GLY A 90 6.50 4.30 -3.55
C GLY A 90 7.28 4.51 -2.25
N MET A 91 6.62 4.90 -1.15
CA MET A 91 7.28 5.13 0.14
C MET A 91 7.51 3.82 0.90
N THR A 92 8.62 3.76 1.65
CA THR A 92 8.77 2.79 2.73
C THR A 92 8.03 3.27 3.98
N ASP A 93 7.69 2.37 4.90
CA ASP A 93 7.06 2.74 6.19
C ASP A 93 7.84 3.85 6.93
N ARG A 94 9.17 3.72 6.97
CA ARG A 94 10.04 4.72 7.60
C ARG A 94 9.93 6.06 6.91
N TYR A 95 9.93 6.07 5.57
CA TYR A 95 9.81 7.31 4.81
C TYR A 95 8.44 7.96 5.01
N ALA A 96 7.34 7.21 4.94
CA ALA A 96 5.99 7.73 5.16
C ALA A 96 5.82 8.38 6.55
N MET A 97 6.40 7.78 7.59
CA MET A 97 6.41 8.37 8.93
C MET A 97 7.22 9.68 9.01
N LEU A 98 8.39 9.74 8.35
CA LEU A 98 9.20 10.96 8.31
C LEU A 98 8.51 12.05 7.51
N GLU A 99 7.90 11.70 6.39
CA GLU A 99 7.18 12.63 5.54
C GLU A 99 5.96 13.20 6.27
N TYR A 100 5.22 12.35 6.98
CA TYR A 100 4.13 12.81 7.85
C TYR A 100 4.62 13.82 8.90
N LYS A 101 5.76 13.55 9.56
CA LYS A 101 6.33 14.49 10.51
C LYS A 101 6.70 15.83 9.87
N LYS A 102 7.37 15.81 8.72
CA LYS A 102 7.73 17.05 8.00
C LYS A 102 6.52 17.92 7.65
N LEU A 103 5.40 17.31 7.29
CA LEU A 103 4.20 18.04 6.88
C LEU A 103 3.36 18.55 8.07
N PHE A 104 3.36 17.82 9.19
CA PHE A 104 2.40 18.08 10.28
C PHE A 104 3.05 18.47 11.62
N ASP A 105 4.35 18.25 11.81
CA ASP A 105 5.07 18.68 13.02
C ASP A 105 5.85 19.98 12.73
N PRO A 106 5.41 21.13 13.27
CA PRO A 106 6.03 22.42 13.00
C PRO A 106 7.45 22.55 13.58
N TYR A 107 7.86 21.62 14.45
CA TYR A 107 9.19 21.61 15.05
C TYR A 107 10.14 20.59 14.39
N GLU A 108 9.63 19.79 13.44
CA GLU A 108 10.47 18.88 12.67
C GLU A 108 11.38 19.70 11.74
N ARG A 109 12.69 19.45 11.79
CA ARG A 109 13.64 20.17 10.92
C ARG A 109 13.45 19.72 9.48
N LEU A 110 13.02 20.65 8.63
CA LEU A 110 13.16 20.55 7.19
C LEU A 110 14.65 20.75 6.86
N LEU A 111 15.41 19.65 6.88
CA LEU A 111 16.79 19.61 6.38
C LEU A 111 16.81 19.56 4.85
#